data_AF-A0A938YJQ2-F1
#
_entry.id   AF-A0A938YJQ2-F1
#
_cell.length_a   1.000
_cell.length_b   1.000
_cell.length_c   1.000
_cell.angle_alpha   90.00
_cell.angle_beta   90.00
_cell.angle_gamma   90.00
#
_symmetry.space_group_name_H-M   'P 1'
#
loop_
_entity.id
_entity.type
_entity.pdbx_description
1 polymer ?
#
loop_
_entity_poly.entity_id
_entity_poly.type
_entity_poly.pdbx_seq_one_letter_code
_entity_poly.pdbx_strand_id
1 'polypeptide(L)'
;MAFAKGLYAYVGSAQVNMEQRVKRHLRSEKRKFWHIDYLLGNSASKIIKVFYKEAAKPEECKTAESLSRESEPVAGFGCSDCNCKSHLFHIKNYELMQETMQVFPKET
;
A
#
# COMPACT_ATOMS: atom_id res chain seq x y z
N MET A 1 -3.52 13.55 11.93
CA MET A 1 -2.59 13.64 10.78
C MET A 1 -3.35 14.18 9.59
N ALA A 2 -2.82 15.20 8.93
CA ALA A 2 -3.33 15.67 7.65
C ALA A 2 -2.48 15.07 6.53
N PHE A 3 -3.12 14.61 5.46
CA PHE A 3 -2.44 14.12 4.26
C PHE A 3 -2.49 15.23 3.21
N ALA A 4 -1.33 15.54 2.60
CA ALA A 4 -1.31 16.40 1.43
C ALA A 4 -2.08 15.73 0.28
N LYS A 5 -2.72 16.53 -0.57
CA LYS A 5 -3.36 16.00 -1.79
C LYS A 5 -2.27 15.45 -2.71
N GLY A 6 -2.40 14.20 -3.12
CA GLY A 6 -1.42 13.57 -3.99
C GLY A 6 -1.64 12.06 -4.13
N LEU A 7 -0.65 11.40 -4.71
CA LEU A 7 -0.61 9.94 -4.83
C LEU A 7 0.11 9.34 -3.63
N TYR A 8 -0.43 8.23 -3.13
CA TYR A 8 0.19 7.48 -2.06
C TYR A 8 0.35 6.01 -2.43
N ALA A 9 1.53 5.46 -2.16
CA ALA A 9 1.83 4.04 -2.29
C ALA A 9 1.83 3.40 -0.90
N TYR A 10 1.00 2.37 -0.72
CA TYR A 10 1.00 1.53 0.48
C TYR A 10 1.61 0.17 0.17
N VAL A 11 2.51 -0.31 1.02
CA VAL A 11 3.15 -1.61 0.90
C VAL A 11 2.66 -2.53 2.01
N GLY A 12 2.28 -3.76 1.65
CA GLY A 12 1.95 -4.79 2.61
C GLY A 12 2.11 -6.18 2.00
N SER A 13 2.45 -7.18 2.81
CA SER A 13 2.46 -8.56 2.36
C SER A 13 1.07 -9.18 2.44
N ALA A 14 0.78 -10.13 1.55
CA ALA A 14 -0.38 -11.00 1.65
C ALA A 14 0.05 -12.45 1.46
N GLN A 15 0.67 -13.03 2.50
CA GLN A 15 1.27 -14.37 2.45
C GLN A 15 0.23 -15.49 2.30
N VAL A 16 -1.03 -15.23 2.67
CA VAL A 16 -2.16 -16.14 2.52
C VAL A 16 -3.29 -15.38 1.81
N ASN A 17 -3.81 -15.97 0.74
CA ASN A 17 -4.96 -15.46 -0.02
C ASN A 17 -4.85 -13.97 -0.41
N MET A 18 -3.82 -13.63 -1.21
CA MET A 18 -3.58 -12.27 -1.70
C MET A 18 -4.83 -11.63 -2.31
N GLU A 19 -5.53 -12.37 -3.16
CA GLU A 19 -6.76 -11.91 -3.80
C GLU A 19 -7.84 -11.50 -2.79
N GLN A 20 -8.07 -12.31 -1.76
CA GLN A 20 -9.05 -12.02 -0.71
C GLN A 20 -8.66 -10.76 0.08
N ARG A 21 -7.36 -10.57 0.34
CA ARG A 21 -6.87 -9.37 1.02
C ARG A 21 -7.04 -8.12 0.17
N VAL A 22 -6.73 -8.19 -1.12
CA VAL A 22 -6.97 -7.09 -2.07
C VAL A 22 -8.45 -6.77 -2.16
N LYS A 23 -9.31 -7.78 -2.38
CA LYS A 23 -10.78 -7.62 -2.42
C LYS A 23 -11.31 -6.99 -1.14
N ARG A 24 -10.76 -7.36 0.02
CA ARG A 24 -11.11 -6.70 1.28
C ARG A 24 -10.76 -5.21 1.24
N HIS A 25 -9.55 -4.83 0.85
CA HIS A 25 -9.15 -3.42 0.80
C HIS A 25 -9.98 -2.61 -0.21
N LEU A 26 -10.48 -3.23 -1.28
CA LEU A 26 -11.35 -2.59 -2.27
C LEU A 26 -12.79 -2.33 -1.79
N ARG A 27 -13.31 -3.08 -0.79
CA ARG A 27 -14.66 -2.83 -0.24
C ARG A 27 -14.76 -1.44 0.40
N SER A 28 -15.91 -0.78 0.35
CA SER A 28 -16.14 0.45 1.13
C SER A 28 -16.47 0.12 2.58
N GLU A 29 -17.45 -0.76 2.79
CA GLU A 29 -17.92 -1.16 4.11
C GLU A 29 -17.16 -2.37 4.62
N LYS A 30 -16.40 -2.17 5.70
CA LYS A 30 -15.68 -3.23 6.42
C LYS A 30 -15.34 -2.77 7.83
N ARG A 31 -15.12 -3.73 8.73
CA ARG A 31 -14.44 -3.45 10.00
C ARG A 31 -12.99 -3.06 9.72
N LYS A 32 -12.56 -1.89 10.20
CA LYS A 32 -11.17 -1.44 10.06
C LYS A 32 -10.25 -2.34 10.89
N PHE A 33 -9.22 -2.88 10.25
CA PHE A 33 -8.26 -3.77 10.92
C PHE A 33 -6.82 -3.38 10.61
N TRP A 34 -6.49 -3.14 9.34
CA TRP A 34 -5.17 -2.67 8.93
C TRP A 34 -5.10 -1.14 8.91
N HIS A 35 -3.91 -0.56 9.10
CA HIS A 35 -3.69 0.89 9.00
C HIS A 35 -4.26 1.48 7.70
N ILE A 36 -4.09 0.78 6.58
CA ILE A 36 -4.64 1.20 5.28
C ILE A 36 -6.18 1.25 5.25
N ASP A 37 -6.88 0.43 6.05
CA ASP A 37 -8.35 0.46 6.12
C ASP A 37 -8.86 1.79 6.74
N TYR A 38 -8.08 2.41 7.63
CA TYR A 38 -8.43 3.71 8.21
C TYR A 38 -8.28 4.82 7.18
N LEU A 39 -7.21 4.80 6.38
CA LEU A 39 -7.01 5.75 5.30
C LEU A 39 -8.10 5.62 4.24
N LEU A 40 -8.37 4.39 3.79
CA LEU A 40 -9.39 4.08 2.77
C LEU A 40 -10.82 4.33 3.23
N GLY A 41 -11.06 4.43 4.54
CA GLY A 41 -12.35 4.82 5.09
C GLY A 41 -12.65 6.32 4.98
N ASN A 42 -11.70 7.13 4.50
CA ASN A 42 -11.91 8.56 4.24
C ASN A 42 -12.45 8.76 2.82
N SER A 43 -13.55 9.53 2.67
CA SER A 43 -14.18 9.82 1.38
C SER A 43 -13.28 10.58 0.39
N ALA A 44 -12.24 11.25 0.87
CA ALA A 44 -11.23 11.91 0.04
C ALA A 44 -10.17 10.94 -0.53
N SER A 45 -10.23 9.65 -0.19
CA SER A 45 -9.29 8.63 -0.65
C SER A 45 -9.93 7.66 -1.63
N LYS A 46 -9.16 7.19 -2.62
CA LYS A 46 -9.60 6.21 -3.60
C LYS A 46 -8.43 5.35 -4.07
N ILE A 47 -8.65 4.04 -4.18
CA ILE A 47 -7.67 3.13 -4.80
C ILE A 47 -7.68 3.33 -6.30
N ILE A 48 -6.56 3.83 -6.83
CA ILE A 48 -6.36 4.02 -8.28
C ILE A 48 -5.92 2.73 -8.97
N LYS A 49 -4.94 2.02 -8.40
CA LYS A 49 -4.35 0.79 -8.91
C LYS A 49 -3.90 -0.10 -7.73
N VAL A 50 -3.82 -1.39 -7.97
CA VAL A 50 -3.21 -2.36 -7.05
C VAL A 50 -2.13 -3.10 -7.81
N PHE A 51 -0.92 -3.10 -7.25
CA PHE A 51 0.22 -3.82 -7.79
C PHE A 51 0.57 -4.97 -6.86
N TYR A 52 0.99 -6.11 -7.41
CA TYR A 52 1.43 -7.25 -6.64
C TYR A 52 2.65 -7.92 -7.27
N LYS A 53 3.40 -8.62 -6.42
CA LYS A 53 4.44 -9.55 -6.83
C LYS A 53 4.41 -10.75 -5.88
N GLU A 54 4.63 -11.93 -6.43
CA GLU A 54 4.82 -13.13 -5.62
C GLU A 54 6.22 -13.10 -5.02
N ALA A 55 6.31 -12.97 -3.71
CA ALA A 55 7.59 -12.87 -3.02
C ALA A 55 7.48 -13.30 -1.55
N ALA A 56 8.63 -13.68 -0.99
CA ALA A 56 8.75 -14.01 0.42
C ALA A 56 8.49 -12.77 1.31
N LYS A 57 8.03 -12.98 2.55
CA LYS A 57 7.70 -11.92 3.51
C LYS A 57 8.76 -10.79 3.63
N PRO A 58 10.08 -11.05 3.66
CA PRO A 58 11.09 -9.99 3.75
C PRO A 58 11.05 -8.97 2.60
N GLU A 59 10.48 -9.36 1.46
CA GLU A 59 10.35 -8.50 0.29
C GLU A 59 9.41 -7.30 0.53
N GLU A 60 8.49 -7.40 1.48
CA GLU A 60 7.65 -6.27 1.92
C GLU A 60 8.52 -5.11 2.42
N CYS A 61 9.42 -5.39 3.36
CA CYS A 61 10.32 -4.38 3.94
C CYS A 61 11.31 -3.85 2.90
N LYS A 62 11.86 -4.70 2.02
CA LYS A 62 12.72 -4.25 0.92
C LYS A 62 12.01 -3.30 -0.04
N THR A 63 10.76 -3.59 -0.36
CA THR A 63 9.95 -2.73 -1.24
C THR A 63 9.65 -1.39 -0.57
N ALA A 64 9.30 -1.40 0.72
CA ALA A 64 9.11 -0.19 1.52
C ALA A 64 10.40 0.64 1.60
N GLU A 65 11.56 0.01 1.78
CA GLU A 65 12.85 0.69 1.81
C GLU A 65 13.18 1.34 0.47
N SER A 66 13.01 0.62 -0.65
CA SER A 66 13.22 1.18 -1.99
C SER A 66 12.32 2.38 -2.26
N LEU A 67 11.02 2.30 -1.93
CA LEU A 67 10.11 3.43 -2.05
C LEU A 67 10.55 4.60 -1.16
N SER A 68 10.98 4.34 0.07
CA SER A 68 11.46 5.39 0.98
C SER A 68 12.66 6.18 0.46
N ARG A 69 13.42 5.66 -0.52
CA ARG A 69 14.56 6.37 -1.13
C ARG A 69 14.12 7.34 -2.21
N GLU A 70 13.01 7.04 -2.90
CA GLU A 70 12.52 7.79 -4.06
C GLU A 70 11.27 8.65 -3.74
N SER A 71 10.80 8.62 -2.50
CA SER A 71 9.52 9.23 -2.10
C SER A 71 9.49 9.67 -0.63
N GLU A 72 8.44 10.41 -0.26
CA GLU A 72 8.29 10.96 1.09
C GLU A 72 7.53 9.99 2.01
N PRO A 73 8.17 9.41 3.05
CA PRO A 73 7.50 8.47 3.95
C PRO A 73 6.53 9.18 4.90
N VAL A 74 5.35 8.60 5.09
CA VAL A 74 4.42 9.00 6.17
C VAL A 74 4.86 8.30 7.46
N ALA A 75 5.73 8.95 8.22
CA ALA A 75 6.41 8.35 9.37
C ALA A 75 5.48 7.55 10.31
N GLY A 76 5.88 6.31 10.62
CA GLY A 76 5.17 5.41 11.54
C GLY A 76 3.94 4.72 10.99
N PHE A 77 3.55 4.96 9.72
CA PHE A 77 2.36 4.34 9.16
C PHE A 77 2.62 2.89 8.76
N GLY A 78 1.83 1.94 9.30
CA GLY A 78 1.79 0.57 8.79
C GLY A 78 3.02 -0.29 9.08
N CYS A 79 3.97 0.19 9.90
CA CYS A 79 5.24 -0.48 10.19
C CYS A 79 5.38 -0.91 11.66
N SER A 80 4.29 -1.20 12.37
CA SER A 80 4.33 -1.53 13.81
C SER A 80 5.04 -2.85 14.14
N ASP A 81 5.21 -3.74 13.16
CA ASP A 81 5.83 -5.06 13.29
C ASP A 81 7.22 -5.14 12.65
N CYS A 82 7.80 -4.01 12.23
CA CYS A 82 9.11 -3.95 11.58
C CYS A 82 9.85 -2.63 11.89
N ASN A 83 11.12 -2.53 11.47
CA ASN A 83 11.94 -1.33 11.67
C ASN A 83 11.85 -0.33 10.50
N CYS A 84 10.86 -0.47 9.61
CA CYS A 84 10.69 0.44 8.49
C CYS A 84 10.27 1.83 8.98
N LYS A 85 10.72 2.89 8.31
CA LYS A 85 10.28 4.27 8.59
C LYS A 85 8.76 4.45 8.39
N SER A 86 8.24 3.78 7.37
CA SER A 86 6.83 3.77 6.99
C SER A 86 6.58 2.65 5.98
N HIS A 87 5.33 2.23 5.85
CA HIS A 87 4.80 1.44 4.74
C HIS A 87 3.83 2.25 3.86
N LEU A 88 3.71 3.56 4.07
CA LEU A 88 2.92 4.48 3.25
C LEU A 88 3.78 5.67 2.81
N PHE A 89 3.78 5.95 1.52
CA PHE A 89 4.67 6.93 0.92
C PHE A 89 3.90 7.88 0.01
N HIS A 90 4.19 9.17 0.08
CA HIS A 90 3.71 10.17 -0.87
C HIS A 90 4.62 10.17 -2.10
N ILE A 91 4.05 9.80 -3.25
CA ILE A 91 4.76 9.54 -4.51
C ILE A 91 4.36 10.54 -5.59
N LYS A 92 5.26 10.79 -6.55
CA LYS A 92 4.96 11.64 -7.72
C LYS A 92 4.18 10.88 -8.80
N ASN A 93 4.56 9.62 -9.04
CA ASN A 93 3.93 8.70 -9.99
C ASN A 93 4.09 7.25 -9.47
N TYR A 94 3.63 6.26 -10.23
CA TYR A 94 3.73 4.83 -9.91
C TYR A 94 4.50 4.03 -10.98
N GLU A 95 5.37 4.69 -11.75
CA GLU A 95 6.12 4.08 -12.87
C GLU A 95 6.99 2.91 -12.40
N LEU A 96 7.70 3.09 -11.28
CA LEU A 96 8.50 2.04 -10.65
C LEU A 96 7.69 0.75 -10.42
N MET A 97 6.45 0.86 -9.96
CA MET A 97 5.59 -0.31 -9.73
C MET A 97 5.10 -0.91 -11.04
N GLN A 98 4.90 -0.11 -12.09
CA GLN A 98 4.50 -0.62 -13.41
C GLN A 98 5.59 -1.44 -14.07
N GLU A 99 6.86 -1.08 -13.88
CA GLU A 99 7.99 -1.77 -14.47
C GLU A 99 8.37 -3.05 -13.71
N THR A 100 8.12 -3.08 -12.39
CA THR A 100 8.65 -4.14 -11.51
C THR A 100 7.58 -5.08 -10.94
N MET A 101 6.30 -4.81 -11.15
CA MET A 101 5.19 -5.55 -10.52
C MET A 101 4.05 -5.83 -11.50
N GLN A 102 3.24 -6.84 -11.17
CA GLN A 102 2.02 -7.15 -11.91
C GLN A 102 0.86 -6.27 -11.42
N VAL A 103 -0.07 -5.93 -12.31
CA VAL A 103 -1.27 -5.17 -11.97
C VAL A 103 -2.38 -6.14 -11.61
N PHE A 104 -2.96 -5.98 -10.41
CA PHE A 104 -4.14 -6.75 -10.03
C PHE A 104 -5.35 -6.26 -10.84
N PRO A 105 -6.11 -7.15 -11.50
CA PRO A 105 -7.25 -6.75 -12.30
C PRO A 105 -8.31 -6.12 -11.39
N LYS A 106 -8.74 -4.90 -11.70
CA LYS A 106 -9.97 -4.39 -11.10
C LYS A 106 -11.12 -5.21 -11.67
N GLU A 107 -11.80 -5.98 -10.83
CA GLU A 107 -13.13 -6.48 -11.18
C GLU A 107 -14.00 -5.25 -11.49
N THR A 108 -14.58 -5.26 -12.70
CA THR A 108 -15.39 -4.16 -13.27
C THR A 108 -16.64 -3.91 -12.44
#